data_AF-A0AAW7K661-F1
#
_entry.id   AF-A0AAW7K661-F1
#
_cell.length_a   1.000
_cell.length_b   1.000
_cell.length_c   1.000
_cell.angle_alpha   90.00
_cell.angle_beta   90.00
_cell.angle_gamma   90.00
#
_symmetry.space_group_name_H-M   'P 1'
#
loop_
_entity.id
_entity.type
_entity.pdbx_description
1 polymer ?
#
loop_
_entity_poly.entity_id
_entity_poly.type
_entity_poly.pdbx_seq_one_letter_code
_entity_poly.pdbx_strand_id
1 'polypeptide(L)'
;MSEKLIAFLTASLIVCLFGLMYYHRTLDELRGDVADLIQLAYLQKQQLQRMDNQRQGVAALDVKHTRELADAKSKINHLRDSLADGNRRLQIHASCKRLPNSASATSVDDVARPGLTHAAERGYLRLRERIAMAGRQIAGLQEYIKNVCQPRMAANAENKEVFN
;
A
#
# COMPACT_ATOMS: atom_id res chain seq x y z
N MET A 1 -71.43 -50.67 14.83
CA MET A 1 -70.22 -51.20 14.15
C MET A 1 -69.40 -50.07 13.49
N SER A 2 -70.05 -49.03 12.96
CA SER A 2 -69.41 -47.82 12.39
C SER A 2 -68.59 -46.99 13.39
N GLU A 3 -69.04 -46.85 14.64
CA GLU A 3 -68.40 -45.97 15.63
C GLU A 3 -66.99 -46.43 16.02
N LYS A 4 -66.78 -47.74 16.18
CA LYS A 4 -65.46 -48.31 16.47
C LYS A 4 -64.52 -48.20 15.27
N LEU A 5 -65.03 -48.35 14.05
CA LEU A 5 -64.24 -48.20 12.82
C LEU A 5 -63.69 -46.78 12.66
N ILE A 6 -64.52 -45.76 12.94
CA ILE A 6 -64.12 -44.35 12.89
C ILE A 6 -63.02 -44.07 13.92
N ALA A 7 -63.13 -44.60 15.14
CA ALA A 7 -62.13 -44.41 16.19
C ALA A 7 -60.74 -45.00 15.84
N PHE A 8 -60.69 -46.15 15.17
CA PHE A 8 -59.41 -46.73 14.72
C PHE A 8 -58.78 -45.92 13.58
N LEU A 9 -59.59 -45.41 12.66
CA LEU A 9 -59.10 -44.59 11.54
C LEU A 9 -58.53 -43.25 12.03
N THR A 10 -59.19 -42.59 12.97
CA THR A 10 -58.68 -41.33 13.55
C THR A 10 -57.40 -41.56 14.35
N ALA A 11 -57.32 -42.63 15.15
CA ALA A 11 -56.10 -42.99 15.87
C ALA A 11 -54.91 -43.28 14.93
N SER A 12 -55.15 -44.05 13.85
CA SER A 12 -54.13 -44.33 12.83
C SER A 12 -53.65 -43.06 12.13
N LEU A 13 -54.56 -42.14 11.82
CA LEU A 13 -54.25 -40.88 11.18
C LEU A 13 -53.43 -39.96 12.11
N ILE A 14 -53.77 -39.91 13.40
CA ILE A 14 -53.02 -39.14 14.40
C ILE A 14 -51.58 -39.66 14.52
N VAL A 15 -51.39 -40.98 14.59
CA VAL A 15 -50.05 -41.60 14.66
C VAL A 15 -49.24 -41.30 13.39
N CYS A 16 -49.86 -41.38 12.21
CA CYS A 16 -49.20 -41.05 10.95
C CYS A 16 -48.80 -39.56 10.90
N LEU A 17 -49.70 -38.66 11.29
CA LEU A 17 -49.41 -37.21 11.33
C LEU A 17 -48.29 -36.88 12.32
N PHE A 18 -48.28 -37.53 13.49
CA PHE A 18 -47.23 -37.33 14.48
C PHE A 18 -45.87 -37.84 13.99
N GLY A 19 -45.84 -38.99 13.32
CA GLY A 19 -44.63 -39.51 12.68
C GLY A 19 -44.12 -38.58 11.59
N LEU A 20 -44.99 -38.12 10.68
CA LEU A 20 -44.63 -37.16 9.62
C LEU A 20 -44.08 -35.85 10.22
N MET A 21 -44.74 -35.30 11.24
CA MET A 21 -44.25 -34.11 11.95
C MET A 21 -42.87 -34.33 12.56
N TYR A 22 -42.61 -35.48 13.16
CA TYR A 22 -41.30 -35.81 13.73
C TYR A 22 -40.20 -35.91 12.66
N TYR A 23 -40.48 -36.57 11.53
CA TYR A 23 -39.55 -36.63 10.40
C TYR A 23 -39.30 -35.26 9.77
N HIS A 24 -40.35 -34.45 9.60
CA HIS A 24 -40.21 -33.08 9.09
C HIS A 24 -39.35 -32.22 10.00
N ARG A 25 -39.59 -32.25 11.32
CA ARG A 25 -38.76 -31.53 12.30
C ARG A 25 -37.28 -31.92 12.23
N THR A 26 -36.99 -33.21 12.12
CA THR A 26 -35.62 -33.73 12.00
C THR A 26 -34.95 -33.28 10.69
N LEU A 27 -35.71 -33.23 9.59
CA LEU A 27 -35.22 -32.76 8.30
C LEU A 27 -34.97 -31.25 8.28
N ASP A 28 -35.82 -30.47 8.94
CA ASP A 28 -35.68 -29.02 9.03
C ASP A 28 -34.44 -28.62 9.85
N GLU A 29 -34.18 -29.33 10.95
CA GLU A 29 -32.98 -29.13 11.79
C GLU A 29 -31.70 -29.39 11.01
N LEU A 30 -31.61 -30.53 10.30
CA LEU A 30 -30.44 -30.86 9.49
C LEU A 30 -30.23 -29.89 8.32
N ARG A 31 -31.31 -29.40 7.69
CA ARG A 31 -31.24 -28.40 6.63
C ARG A 31 -30.77 -27.04 7.15
N GLY A 32 -31.18 -26.67 8.36
CA GLY A 32 -30.74 -25.46 9.04
C GLY A 32 -29.22 -25.47 9.28
N ASP A 33 -28.70 -26.55 9.87
CA ASP A 33 -27.27 -26.67 10.18
C ASP A 33 -26.39 -26.60 8.93
N VAL A 34 -26.82 -27.26 7.84
CA VAL A 34 -26.10 -27.21 6.56
C VAL A 34 -26.13 -25.81 5.95
N ALA A 35 -27.25 -25.09 6.05
CA ALA A 35 -27.35 -23.72 5.55
C ALA A 35 -26.44 -22.76 6.33
N ASP A 36 -26.39 -22.89 7.66
CA ASP A 36 -25.51 -22.10 8.52
C ASP A 36 -24.03 -22.39 8.26
N LEU A 37 -23.65 -23.68 8.11
CA LEU A 37 -22.29 -24.08 7.74
C LEU A 37 -21.87 -23.52 6.37
N ILE A 38 -22.75 -23.59 5.37
CA ILE A 38 -22.48 -23.02 4.04
C ILE A 38 -22.33 -21.50 4.13
N GLN A 39 -23.19 -20.83 4.90
CA GLN A 39 -23.13 -19.39 5.08
C GLN A 39 -21.83 -18.96 5.77
N LEU A 40 -21.41 -19.66 6.83
CA LEU A 40 -20.13 -19.43 7.51
C LEU A 40 -18.95 -19.67 6.58
N ALA A 41 -18.94 -20.76 5.82
CA ALA A 41 -17.90 -21.06 4.84
C ALA A 41 -17.82 -20.00 3.73
N TYR A 42 -18.97 -19.49 3.27
CA TYR A 42 -19.04 -18.44 2.27
C TYR A 42 -18.50 -17.10 2.80
N LEU A 43 -18.88 -16.73 4.03
CA LEU A 43 -18.35 -15.53 4.71
C LEU A 43 -16.83 -15.60 4.88
N GLN A 44 -16.30 -16.76 5.32
CA GLN A 44 -14.87 -16.98 5.45
C GLN A 44 -14.14 -16.87 4.10
N LYS A 45 -14.69 -17.47 3.03
CA LYS A 45 -14.12 -17.34 1.68
C LYS A 45 -14.07 -15.90 1.20
N GLN A 46 -15.15 -15.13 1.42
CA GLN A 46 -15.17 -13.72 1.05
C GLN A 46 -14.11 -12.90 1.81
N GLN A 47 -13.90 -13.16 3.10
CA GLN A 47 -12.86 -12.50 3.88
C GLN A 47 -11.45 -12.87 3.37
N LEU A 48 -11.21 -14.14 3.09
CA LEU A 48 -9.92 -14.61 2.60
C LEU A 48 -9.57 -14.02 1.22
N GLN A 49 -10.52 -13.99 0.29
CA GLN A 49 -10.32 -13.36 -1.03
C GLN A 49 -10.01 -11.87 -0.92
N ARG A 50 -10.67 -11.15 -0.01
CA ARG A 50 -10.36 -9.74 0.25
C ARG A 50 -8.92 -9.57 0.77
N MET A 51 -8.50 -10.43 1.69
CA MET A 51 -7.14 -10.42 2.23
C MET A 51 -6.08 -10.76 1.17
N ASP A 52 -6.33 -11.76 0.32
CA ASP A 52 -5.38 -12.16 -0.73
C ASP A 52 -5.21 -11.07 -1.79
N ASN A 53 -6.31 -10.43 -2.21
CA ASN A 53 -6.25 -9.32 -3.16
C ASN A 53 -5.45 -8.13 -2.59
N GLN A 54 -5.61 -7.82 -1.30
CA GLN A 54 -4.82 -6.80 -0.63
C GLN A 54 -3.33 -7.18 -0.58
N ARG A 55 -3.01 -8.45 -0.25
CA ARG A 55 -1.62 -8.93 -0.18
C ARG A 55 -0.91 -8.87 -1.53
N GLN A 56 -1.60 -9.24 -2.61
CA GLN A 56 -1.03 -9.18 -3.96
C GLN A 56 -0.79 -7.73 -4.42
N GLY A 57 -1.72 -6.82 -4.12
CA GLY A 57 -1.55 -5.40 -4.42
C GLY A 57 -0.36 -4.77 -3.68
N VAL A 58 -0.18 -5.11 -2.39
CA VAL A 58 0.96 -4.64 -1.59
C VAL A 58 2.28 -5.21 -2.11
N ALA A 59 2.34 -6.50 -2.47
CA ALA A 59 3.54 -7.11 -3.02
C ALA A 59 3.97 -6.49 -4.36
N ALA A 60 3.00 -6.16 -5.23
CA ALA A 60 3.27 -5.48 -6.50
C ALA A 60 3.81 -4.05 -6.28
N LEU A 61 3.25 -3.33 -5.30
CA LEU A 61 3.75 -2.00 -4.91
C LEU A 61 5.18 -2.06 -4.36
N ASP A 62 5.46 -3.06 -3.52
CA ASP A 62 6.75 -3.24 -2.86
C ASP A 62 7.89 -3.51 -3.87
N VAL A 63 7.64 -4.33 -4.89
CA VAL A 63 8.59 -4.58 -5.98
C VAL A 63 8.90 -3.31 -6.79
N LYS A 64 7.88 -2.52 -7.12
CA LYS A 64 8.05 -1.26 -7.87
C LYS A 64 8.92 -0.27 -7.11
N HIS A 65 8.63 -0.02 -5.83
CA HIS A 65 9.39 0.94 -5.03
C HIS A 65 10.79 0.45 -4.67
N THR A 66 11.00 -0.85 -4.45
CA THR A 66 12.34 -1.39 -4.22
C THR A 66 13.25 -1.17 -5.43
N ARG A 67 12.71 -1.36 -6.65
CA ARG A 67 13.44 -1.10 -7.90
C ARG A 67 13.77 0.37 -8.09
N GLU A 68 12.79 1.25 -7.86
CA GLU A 68 13.00 2.70 -7.95
C GLU A 68 14.04 3.18 -6.92
N LEU A 69 14.00 2.65 -5.69
CA LEU A 69 14.97 2.97 -4.64
C LEU A 69 16.39 2.54 -5.03
N ALA A 70 16.55 1.35 -5.61
CA ALA A 70 17.83 0.85 -6.08
C ALA A 70 18.41 1.72 -7.23
N ASP A 71 17.58 2.10 -8.20
CA ASP A 71 18.00 3.00 -9.30
C ASP A 71 18.40 4.39 -8.77
N ALA A 72 17.66 4.92 -7.80
CA ALA A 72 18.01 6.18 -7.11
C ALA A 72 19.40 6.11 -6.51
N LYS A 73 19.66 5.03 -5.77
CA LYS A 73 20.89 4.82 -5.02
C LYS A 73 22.08 4.66 -5.95
N SER A 74 21.91 3.94 -7.05
CA SER A 74 22.93 3.80 -8.10
C SER A 74 23.33 5.15 -8.70
N LYS A 75 22.34 5.99 -9.07
CA LYS A 75 22.61 7.33 -9.61
C LYS A 75 23.36 8.23 -8.63
N ILE A 76 22.99 8.20 -7.35
CA ILE A 76 23.66 9.01 -6.31
C ILE A 76 25.10 8.56 -6.10
N ASN A 77 25.35 7.23 -6.07
CA ASN A 77 26.69 6.68 -5.97
C ASN A 77 27.56 7.10 -7.17
N HIS A 78 27.05 6.97 -8.39
CA HIS A 78 27.77 7.42 -9.59
C HIS A 78 28.09 8.93 -9.57
N LEU A 79 27.17 9.78 -9.11
CA LEU A 79 27.45 11.21 -8.94
C LEU A 79 28.54 11.44 -7.89
N ARG A 80 28.54 10.68 -6.79
CA ARG A 80 29.53 10.78 -5.72
C ARG A 80 30.92 10.39 -6.20
N ASP A 81 31.03 9.33 -6.98
CA ASP A 81 32.30 8.87 -7.57
C ASP A 81 32.83 9.91 -8.56
N SER A 82 31.96 10.45 -9.42
CA SER A 82 32.33 11.52 -10.36
C SER A 82 32.82 12.82 -9.70
N LEU A 83 32.36 13.11 -8.47
CA LEU A 83 32.83 14.24 -7.68
C LEU A 83 34.12 13.92 -6.93
N ALA A 84 34.29 12.69 -6.43
CA ALA A 84 35.51 12.22 -5.78
C ALA A 84 36.70 12.17 -6.76
N ASP A 85 36.47 11.72 -7.99
CA ASP A 85 37.47 11.66 -9.06
C ASP A 85 37.81 13.04 -9.64
N GLY A 86 37.10 14.10 -9.20
CA GLY A 86 37.32 15.48 -9.66
C GLY A 86 36.84 15.78 -11.08
N ASN A 87 36.19 14.80 -11.74
CA ASN A 87 35.67 14.91 -13.10
C ASN A 87 34.43 15.82 -13.20
N ARG A 88 33.75 16.04 -12.07
CA ARG A 88 32.67 17.02 -11.90
C ARG A 88 32.93 17.86 -10.65
N ARG A 89 32.39 19.08 -10.59
CA ARG A 89 32.56 20.02 -9.46
C ARG A 89 31.24 20.66 -9.07
N LEU A 90 30.99 20.77 -7.76
CA LEU A 90 29.84 21.51 -7.22
C LEU A 90 30.10 23.02 -7.25
N GLN A 91 29.30 23.75 -8.02
CA GLN A 91 29.33 25.21 -8.05
C GLN A 91 28.22 25.76 -7.14
N ILE A 92 28.58 26.68 -6.26
CA ILE A 92 27.61 27.47 -5.51
C ILE A 92 27.42 28.82 -6.19
N HIS A 93 26.17 29.23 -6.34
CA HIS A 93 25.85 30.59 -6.78
C HIS A 93 26.06 31.55 -5.61
N ALA A 94 27.29 32.05 -5.47
CA ALA A 94 27.65 33.03 -4.46
C ALA A 94 27.67 34.44 -5.07
N SER A 95 26.90 35.36 -4.51
CA SER A 95 26.99 36.79 -4.83
C SER A 95 27.90 37.46 -3.80
N CYS A 96 29.16 37.69 -4.16
CA CYS A 96 30.08 38.42 -3.29
C CYS A 96 29.74 39.92 -3.32
N LYS A 97 29.40 40.50 -2.17
CA LYS A 97 29.22 41.95 -2.05
C LYS A 97 30.58 42.63 -2.22
N ARG A 98 30.68 43.57 -3.17
CA ARG A 98 31.92 44.32 -3.43
C ARG A 98 32.31 45.10 -2.16
N LEU A 99 33.47 44.81 -1.58
CA LEU A 99 34.02 45.62 -0.48
C LEU A 99 34.33 47.05 -1.00
N PRO A 100 34.11 48.10 -0.20
CA PRO A 100 34.50 49.46 -0.59
C PRO A 100 36.03 49.51 -0.77
N ASN A 101 36.48 50.14 -1.87
CA ASN A 101 37.88 50.26 -2.25
C ASN A 101 38.72 50.88 -1.13
N SER A 102 39.45 50.08 -0.36
CA SER A 102 40.68 50.56 0.28
C SER A 102 41.83 50.31 -0.70
N ALA A 103 42.51 51.38 -1.07
CA ALA A 103 43.69 51.34 -1.92
C ALA A 103 44.83 50.65 -1.16
N SER A 104 44.98 49.35 -1.34
CA SER A 104 46.25 48.65 -1.18
C SER A 104 46.23 47.42 -2.06
N ALA A 105 46.97 47.50 -3.16
CA ALA A 105 47.29 46.34 -3.98
C ALA A 105 48.09 45.38 -3.10
N THR A 106 47.40 44.42 -2.49
CA THR A 106 48.03 43.33 -1.77
C THR A 106 48.32 42.23 -2.79
N SER A 107 49.58 41.81 -2.79
CA SER A 107 50.12 40.67 -3.53
C SER A 107 49.10 39.54 -3.61
N VAL A 108 48.89 39.00 -4.81
CA VAL A 108 48.04 37.82 -5.01
C VAL A 108 48.81 36.64 -4.43
N ASP A 109 48.58 36.32 -3.16
CA ASP A 109 49.09 35.07 -2.60
C ASP A 109 48.51 33.91 -3.42
N ASP A 110 49.35 32.93 -3.77
CA ASP A 110 48.95 31.68 -4.42
C ASP A 110 48.23 30.78 -3.40
N VAL A 111 47.11 31.29 -2.89
CA VAL A 111 46.21 30.57 -2.00
C VAL A 111 45.26 29.76 -2.87
N ALA A 112 45.03 28.51 -2.45
CA ALA A 112 44.12 27.58 -3.10
C ALA A 112 42.84 28.27 -3.60
N ARG A 113 42.51 28.05 -4.88
CA ARG A 113 41.36 28.66 -5.55
C ARG A 113 40.10 28.60 -4.67
N PRO A 114 39.30 29.69 -4.58
CA PRO A 114 38.07 29.69 -3.81
C PRO A 114 37.15 28.56 -4.25
N GLY A 115 36.82 27.66 -3.32
CA GLY A 115 36.03 26.46 -3.57
C GLY A 115 35.41 25.94 -2.27
N LEU A 116 34.39 25.09 -2.38
CA LEU A 116 33.84 24.40 -1.20
C LEU A 116 34.92 23.56 -0.55
N THR A 117 34.99 23.59 0.78
CA THR A 117 35.80 22.61 1.50
C THR A 117 35.24 21.21 1.22
N HIS A 118 36.11 20.21 1.15
CA HIS A 118 35.70 18.82 0.90
C HIS A 118 34.68 18.31 1.95
N ALA A 119 34.68 18.88 3.17
CA ALA A 119 33.64 18.64 4.17
C ALA A 119 32.28 19.25 3.80
N ALA A 120 32.25 20.50 3.34
CA ALA A 120 31.02 21.18 2.90
C ALA A 120 30.41 20.50 1.67
N GLU A 121 31.24 20.07 0.72
CA GLU A 121 30.80 19.35 -0.48
C GLU A 121 30.09 18.03 -0.12
N ARG A 122 30.73 17.20 0.71
CA ARG A 122 30.13 15.94 1.19
C ARG A 122 28.87 16.17 2.02
N GLY A 123 28.81 17.24 2.81
CA GLY A 123 27.63 17.61 3.60
C GLY A 123 26.44 17.97 2.73
N TYR A 124 26.66 18.80 1.69
CA TYR A 124 25.64 19.18 0.73
C TYR A 124 25.07 17.98 -0.04
N LEU A 125 25.95 17.08 -0.50
CA LEU A 125 25.54 15.86 -1.19
C LEU A 125 24.71 14.94 -0.29
N ARG A 126 25.16 14.73 0.95
CA ARG A 126 24.40 13.94 1.95
C ARG A 126 23.02 14.53 2.22
N LEU A 127 22.91 15.86 2.29
CA LEU A 127 21.63 16.54 2.48
C LEU A 127 20.70 16.32 1.27
N ARG A 128 21.21 16.53 0.04
CA ARG A 128 20.45 16.29 -1.19
C ARG A 128 19.99 14.84 -1.32
N GLU A 129 20.86 13.90 -1.02
CA GLU A 129 20.56 12.47 -1.01
C GLU A 129 19.44 12.15 -0.02
N ARG A 130 19.52 12.66 1.22
CA ARG A 130 18.46 12.46 2.23
C ARG A 130 17.12 13.06 1.83
N ILE A 131 17.11 14.27 1.24
CA ILE A 131 15.88 14.90 0.74
C ILE A 131 15.26 14.06 -0.38
N ALA A 132 16.06 13.60 -1.34
CA ALA A 132 15.58 12.76 -2.43
C ALA A 132 15.02 11.42 -1.92
N MET A 133 15.71 10.78 -0.97
CA MET A 133 15.23 9.53 -0.35
C MET A 133 13.93 9.75 0.42
N ALA A 134 13.85 10.79 1.26
CA ALA A 134 12.65 11.12 2.00
C ALA A 134 11.47 11.43 1.06
N GLY A 135 11.70 12.14 -0.04
CA GLY A 135 10.68 12.41 -1.05
C GLY A 135 10.11 11.14 -1.67
N ARG A 136 10.95 10.16 -2.00
CA ARG A 136 10.49 8.86 -2.53
C ARG A 136 9.72 8.05 -1.49
N GLN A 137 10.19 8.03 -0.24
CA GLN A 137 9.49 7.35 0.85
C GLN A 137 8.10 7.96 1.08
N ILE A 138 7.99 9.28 1.11
CA ILE A 138 6.71 9.98 1.26
C ILE A 138 5.79 9.68 0.07
N ALA A 139 6.29 9.74 -1.16
CA ALA A 139 5.50 9.42 -2.35
C ALA A 139 4.96 7.99 -2.31
N GLY A 140 5.79 7.01 -1.92
CA GLY A 140 5.34 5.63 -1.79
C GLY A 140 4.32 5.42 -0.67
N LEU A 141 4.47 6.11 0.46
CA LEU A 141 3.47 6.11 1.54
C LEU A 141 2.14 6.73 1.09
N GLN A 142 2.17 7.80 0.30
CA GLN A 142 0.97 8.41 -0.28
C GLN A 142 0.27 7.44 -1.25
N GLU A 143 1.02 6.74 -2.10
CA GLU A 143 0.48 5.75 -3.04
C GLU A 143 -0.13 4.55 -2.31
N TYR A 144 0.52 4.07 -1.23
CA TYR A 144 -0.02 3.03 -0.35
C TYR A 144 -1.34 3.45 0.29
N ILE A 145 -1.42 4.65 0.87
CA ILE A 145 -2.66 5.14 1.48
C ILE A 145 -3.79 5.21 0.44
N LYS A 146 -3.50 5.71 -0.76
CA LYS A 146 -4.48 5.86 -1.83
C LYS A 146 -4.99 4.50 -2.32
N ASN A 147 -4.10 3.54 -2.56
CA ASN A 147 -4.44 2.28 -3.23
C ASN A 147 -4.87 1.18 -2.25
N VAL A 148 -4.35 1.19 -1.03
CA VAL A 148 -4.56 0.10 -0.05
C VAL A 148 -5.51 0.53 1.07
N CYS A 149 -5.34 1.74 1.63
CA CYS A 149 -6.17 2.21 2.74
C CYS A 149 -7.48 2.87 2.29
N GLN A 150 -7.53 3.45 1.08
CA GLN A 150 -8.71 4.18 0.57
C GLN A 150 -9.25 3.63 -0.78
N PRO A 151 -9.50 2.32 -0.92
CA PRO A 151 -9.90 1.73 -2.20
C PRO A 151 -11.23 2.30 -2.74
N ARG A 152 -12.12 2.78 -1.86
CA ARG A 152 -13.44 3.33 -2.24
C ARG A 152 -13.35 4.66 -3.01
N MET A 153 -12.27 5.42 -2.89
CA MET A 153 -12.09 6.67 -3.65
C MET A 153 -11.54 6.44 -5.07
N ALA A 154 -10.75 5.38 -5.29
CA ALA A 154 -10.29 5.00 -6.62
C ALA A 154 -11.45 4.46 -7.50
N ALA A 155 -12.32 3.62 -6.93
CA ALA A 155 -13.51 3.11 -7.63
C ALA A 155 -14.50 4.22 -8.04
N ASN A 156 -14.63 5.29 -7.25
CA ASN A 156 -15.49 6.43 -7.58
C ASN A 156 -14.90 7.37 -8.65
N ALA A 157 -13.59 7.33 -8.90
CA ALA A 157 -12.94 8.14 -9.93
C ALA A 157 -13.07 7.50 -11.32
N GLU A 158 -12.94 6.17 -11.42
CA GLU A 158 -13.12 5.43 -12.68
C GLU A 158 -14.58 5.44 -13.15
N ASN A 159 -15.54 5.40 -12.22
CA ASN A 159 -16.97 5.47 -12.55
C ASN A 159 -17.44 6.85 -13.06
N LYS A 160 -16.57 7.88 -12.98
CA LYS A 160 -16.85 9.23 -13.49
C LYS A 160 -16.40 9.42 -14.94
N GLU A 161 -15.42 8.64 -15.40
CA GLU A 161 -14.96 8.62 -16.80
C GLU A 161 -15.90 7.83 -17.71
N VAL A 162 -16.71 6.91 -17.16
CA VAL A 162 -17.68 6.10 -17.93
C VAL A 162 -19.01 6.85 -18.17
N PHE A 163 -19.23 7.97 -17.49
CA PHE A 163 -20.48 8.75 -17.58
C PHE A 163 -20.30 10.14 -18.23
N ASN A 164 -19.26 10.34 -19.04
CA ASN A 164 -19.10 11.52 -19.88
C ASN A 164 -18.67 11.18 -21.30
#